data_AF-A0A1B7NS46-F1
#
_entry.id   AF-A0A1B7NS46-F1
#
_cell.length_a   1.000
_cell.length_b   1.000
_cell.length_c   1.000
_cell.angle_alpha   90.00
_cell.angle_beta   90.00
_cell.angle_gamma   90.00
#
_symmetry.space_group_name_H-M   'P 1'
#
loop_
_entity.id
_entity.type
_entity.pdbx_description
1 polymer ?
#
loop_
_entity_poly.entity_id
_entity_poly.type
_entity_poly.pdbx_seq_one_letter_code
_entity_poly.pdbx_strand_id
1 'polypeptide(L)'
;MRPARRSITEPGAAARLRHRKSHSEDRGFVERIEEAMTNPGSVKINVKGAFIVEEEEESPSPTNGTPRDGVHYERKDIRLPHHTAVVSHVAVDIGGSLAKLVYFSKEIGSSDNGGRLNFINFETDRIDLCIEFIKELKERHEQNYATNPGELCVMATGGGAFKYYDHMREALGINVLREDEMECLIIGLDWFITEIPNEVFSYCEALPPEFLEPRPDVYPYLLVNIGSGVSMVKVSGPRQFQR
;
A
#
# COMPACT_ATOMS: atom_id res chain seq x y z
N MET A 1 57.26 -27.73 56.30
CA MET A 1 57.37 -28.59 55.09
C MET A 1 56.22 -28.27 54.14
N ARG A 2 56.50 -27.83 52.91
CA ARG A 2 55.57 -27.84 51.74
C ARG A 2 55.45 -29.30 51.21
N PRO A 3 54.52 -29.70 50.29
CA PRO A 3 53.85 -28.90 49.25
C PRO A 3 52.36 -29.25 48.93
N ALA A 4 51.86 -28.62 47.85
CA ALA A 4 50.50 -28.53 47.34
C ALA A 4 50.01 -29.73 46.48
N ARG A 5 48.69 -29.85 46.31
CA ARG A 5 48.03 -30.45 45.13
C ARG A 5 46.68 -29.77 44.84
N ARG A 6 46.47 -29.43 43.56
CA ARG A 6 45.24 -28.86 42.97
C ARG A 6 44.15 -29.94 42.82
N SER A 7 42.90 -29.54 42.94
CA SER A 7 41.75 -30.20 42.28
C SER A 7 40.86 -29.15 41.61
N ILE A 8 40.37 -29.52 40.43
CA ILE A 8 39.58 -28.75 39.47
C ILE A 8 38.11 -29.15 39.64
N THR A 9 37.17 -28.22 39.57
CA THR A 9 35.77 -28.48 39.19
C THR A 9 35.11 -27.18 38.71
N GLU A 10 34.30 -27.31 37.65
CA GLU A 10 33.81 -26.31 36.69
C GLU A 10 32.59 -25.50 37.17
N PRO A 11 32.28 -24.34 36.56
CA PRO A 11 30.93 -23.78 36.54
C PRO A 11 30.24 -23.93 35.15
N GLY A 12 29.11 -24.63 35.17
CA GLY A 12 27.86 -24.34 34.43
C GLY A 12 27.90 -24.02 32.93
N ALA A 13 27.62 -25.02 32.09
CA ALA A 13 27.30 -24.83 30.68
C ALA A 13 25.90 -24.18 30.50
N ALA A 14 25.86 -22.94 30.00
CA ALA A 14 24.65 -22.32 29.49
C ALA A 14 24.23 -22.97 28.16
N ALA A 15 23.03 -23.57 28.14
CA ALA A 15 22.44 -24.16 26.94
C ALA A 15 22.16 -23.08 25.89
N ARG A 16 22.95 -23.06 24.81
CA ARG A 16 22.65 -22.28 23.60
C ARG A 16 21.51 -22.97 22.84
N LEU A 17 20.28 -22.49 23.04
CA LEU A 17 19.14 -22.77 22.15
C LEU A 17 19.43 -22.16 20.77
N ARG A 18 19.96 -22.98 19.85
CA ARG A 18 19.98 -22.65 18.42
C ARG A 18 18.55 -22.74 17.90
N HIS A 19 17.89 -21.60 17.67
CA HIS A 19 16.69 -21.53 16.85
C HIS A 19 17.06 -22.02 15.43
N ARG A 20 16.70 -23.26 15.12
CA ARG A 20 16.63 -23.75 13.73
C ARG A 20 15.45 -23.05 13.07
N LYS A 21 15.68 -21.94 12.37
CA LYS A 21 14.72 -21.44 11.37
C LYS A 21 14.53 -22.56 10.35
N SER A 22 13.29 -22.95 10.10
CA SER A 22 12.97 -24.06 9.22
C SER A 22 13.22 -23.62 7.77
N HIS A 23 13.99 -24.41 7.01
CA HIS A 23 14.29 -24.14 5.59
C HIS A 23 13.04 -24.06 4.69
N SER A 24 11.89 -24.54 5.19
CA SER A 24 10.58 -24.47 4.52
C SER A 24 9.94 -23.08 4.58
N GLU A 25 10.11 -22.34 5.67
CA GLU A 25 9.56 -20.98 5.81
C GLU A 25 10.30 -19.98 4.91
N ASP A 26 11.61 -20.19 4.73
CA ASP A 26 12.47 -19.34 3.90
C ASP A 26 12.15 -19.51 2.39
N ARG A 27 11.86 -20.74 1.95
CA ARG A 27 11.41 -21.01 0.57
C ARG A 27 10.05 -20.40 0.26
N GLY A 28 9.08 -20.54 1.16
CA GLY A 28 7.75 -19.95 0.99
C GLY A 28 7.74 -18.41 1.08
N PHE A 29 8.79 -17.80 1.65
CA PHE A 29 8.97 -16.34 1.62
C PHE A 29 9.55 -15.88 0.28
N VAL A 30 10.56 -16.59 -0.24
CA VAL A 30 11.17 -16.29 -1.55
C VAL A 30 10.18 -16.50 -2.69
N GLU A 31 9.39 -17.58 -2.67
CA GLU A 31 8.35 -17.84 -3.69
C GLU A 31 7.28 -16.74 -3.71
N ARG A 32 6.89 -16.20 -2.54
CA ARG A 32 5.93 -15.07 -2.46
C ARG A 32 6.50 -13.76 -2.98
N ILE A 33 7.81 -13.55 -2.86
CA ILE A 33 8.50 -12.39 -3.45
C ILE A 33 8.55 -12.54 -4.97
N GLU A 34 8.93 -13.71 -5.47
CA GLU A 34 8.98 -13.98 -6.92
C GLU A 34 7.59 -13.89 -7.57
N GLU A 35 6.53 -14.37 -6.90
CA GLU A 35 5.14 -14.27 -7.35
C GLU A 35 4.65 -12.81 -7.37
N ALA A 36 4.99 -12.01 -6.35
CA ALA A 36 4.68 -10.57 -6.31
C ALA A 36 5.47 -9.76 -7.35
N MET A 37 6.68 -10.19 -7.73
CA MET A 37 7.48 -9.58 -8.79
C MET A 37 7.01 -9.95 -10.20
N THR A 38 6.40 -11.13 -10.38
CA THR A 38 5.92 -11.63 -11.69
C THR A 38 4.44 -11.35 -11.94
N ASN A 39 3.63 -11.17 -10.90
CA ASN A 39 2.23 -10.75 -10.96
C ASN A 39 2.00 -9.54 -10.02
N PRO A 40 2.20 -8.31 -10.51
CA PRO A 40 2.02 -7.07 -9.76
C PRO A 40 0.65 -6.94 -9.08
N GLY A 41 -0.41 -7.50 -9.67
CA GLY A 41 -1.75 -7.56 -9.08
C GLY A 41 -1.92 -8.54 -7.90
N SER A 42 -0.85 -9.21 -7.45
CA SER A 42 -0.89 -10.24 -6.39
C SER A 42 -0.34 -9.78 -5.04
N VAL A 43 -0.01 -8.50 -4.86
CA VAL A 43 0.51 -7.97 -3.58
C VAL A 43 -0.48 -8.28 -2.46
N LYS A 44 -0.18 -9.32 -1.66
CA LYS A 44 -0.99 -9.71 -0.50
C LYS A 44 -0.70 -8.76 0.65
N ILE A 45 -1.46 -7.67 0.71
CA ILE A 45 -1.46 -6.76 1.85
C ILE A 45 -2.06 -7.49 3.07
N ASN A 46 -1.41 -7.35 4.23
CA ASN A 46 -1.93 -7.92 5.47
C ASN A 46 -2.79 -6.85 6.15
N VAL A 47 -4.10 -7.01 5.99
CA VAL A 47 -5.13 -6.09 6.52
C VAL A 47 -5.57 -6.42 7.95
N LYS A 48 -4.96 -7.42 8.59
CA LYS A 48 -5.29 -7.73 9.98
C LYS A 48 -5.00 -6.52 10.86
N GLY A 49 -6.02 -6.05 11.57
CA GLY A 49 -5.93 -4.86 12.42
C GLY A 49 -5.81 -3.55 11.63
N ALA A 50 -6.19 -3.54 10.35
CA ALA A 50 -6.21 -2.31 9.57
C ALA A 50 -7.22 -1.31 10.14
N PHE A 51 -6.85 -0.03 10.12
CA PHE A 51 -7.74 1.06 10.53
C PHE A 51 -7.41 2.34 9.76
N ILE A 52 -8.41 3.20 9.60
CA ILE A 52 -8.26 4.53 9.01
C ILE A 52 -7.72 5.48 10.09
N VAL A 53 -6.66 6.21 9.78
CA VAL A 53 -6.04 7.17 10.68
C VAL A 53 -6.95 8.39 10.82
N GLU A 54 -7.21 8.82 12.05
CA GLU A 54 -7.96 10.05 12.36
C GLU A 54 -7.02 11.27 12.40
N GLU A 55 -7.56 12.47 12.15
CA GLU A 55 -6.79 13.72 11.90
C GLU A 55 -5.80 14.13 13.02
N GLU A 56 -5.87 13.53 14.22
CA GLU A 56 -5.06 13.90 15.39
C GLU A 56 -3.73 13.14 15.52
N GLU A 57 -3.52 12.05 14.77
CA GLU A 57 -2.22 11.37 14.76
C GLU A 57 -1.33 11.96 13.66
N GLU A 58 -0.19 12.56 14.05
CA GLU A 58 0.81 13.14 13.14
C GLU A 58 1.13 12.18 11.99
N SER A 59 0.49 12.43 10.86
CA SER A 59 0.78 11.70 9.64
C SER A 59 2.19 12.11 9.20
N PRO A 60 3.12 11.16 8.96
CA PRO A 60 4.45 11.49 8.45
C PRO A 60 4.41 11.97 6.99
N SER A 61 3.22 12.00 6.37
CA SER A 61 2.90 12.84 5.20
C SER A 61 3.52 14.21 5.42
N PRO A 62 4.28 14.77 4.47
CA PRO A 62 5.20 15.87 4.73
C PRO A 62 4.46 17.14 5.17
N THR A 63 4.22 17.27 6.49
CA THR A 63 3.75 18.49 7.16
C THR A 63 4.80 19.59 7.09
N ASN A 64 6.03 19.26 6.70
CA ASN A 64 7.15 20.18 6.51
C ASN A 64 7.33 20.66 5.06
N GLY A 65 6.50 20.22 4.11
CA GLY A 65 6.46 20.78 2.77
C GLY A 65 5.56 22.02 2.74
N THR A 66 6.01 23.11 2.12
CA THR A 66 5.10 24.19 1.75
C THR A 66 3.94 23.60 0.93
N PRO A 67 2.67 23.98 1.20
CA PRO A 67 1.55 23.57 0.36
C PRO A 67 1.89 23.85 -1.11
N ARG A 68 2.04 22.80 -1.91
CA ARG A 68 2.25 22.95 -3.35
C ARG A 68 0.88 23.12 -3.99
N ASP A 69 0.71 24.20 -4.73
CA ASP A 69 -0.48 24.45 -5.53
C ASP A 69 -0.78 23.24 -6.42
N GLY A 70 -2.03 22.76 -6.40
CA GLY A 70 -2.47 21.55 -7.11
C GLY A 70 -2.06 20.21 -6.52
N VAL A 71 -1.60 20.15 -5.25
CA VAL A 71 -1.35 18.89 -4.51
C VAL A 71 -2.19 18.83 -3.24
N HIS A 72 -2.93 17.74 -3.08
CA HIS A 72 -3.83 17.51 -1.96
C HIS A 72 -3.52 16.18 -1.28
N TYR A 73 -3.04 16.25 -0.05
CA TYR A 73 -2.82 15.06 0.78
C TYR A 73 -4.13 14.67 1.45
N GLU A 74 -4.56 13.42 1.27
CA GLU A 74 -5.67 12.89 2.05
C GLU A 74 -5.22 12.71 3.50
N ARG A 75 -6.16 12.91 4.43
CA ARG A 75 -5.89 12.82 5.87
C ARG A 75 -6.41 11.53 6.50
N LYS A 76 -6.87 10.61 5.65
CA LYS A 76 -7.49 9.33 6.03
C LYS A 76 -6.66 8.18 5.47
N ASP A 77 -5.37 8.18 5.78
CA ASP A 77 -4.48 7.08 5.42
C ASP A 77 -4.90 5.79 6.14
N ILE A 78 -4.53 4.64 5.59
CA ILE A 78 -4.87 3.34 6.19
C ILE A 78 -3.62 2.78 6.87
N ARG A 79 -3.72 2.56 8.17
CA ARG A 79 -2.66 1.90 8.94
C ARG A 79 -2.79 0.38 8.78
N LEU A 80 -1.67 -0.26 8.48
CA LEU A 80 -1.54 -1.71 8.31
C LEU A 80 -0.51 -2.24 9.32
N PRO A 81 -0.87 -2.43 10.60
CA PRO A 81 0.08 -2.67 11.71
C PRO A 81 0.83 -4.01 11.59
N HIS A 82 0.30 -4.97 10.84
CA HIS A 82 0.89 -6.29 10.68
C HIS A 82 1.47 -6.55 9.29
N HIS A 83 1.50 -5.56 8.40
CA HIS A 83 2.12 -5.69 7.09
C HIS A 83 3.60 -5.29 7.15
N THR A 84 4.48 -6.29 7.26
CA THR A 84 5.94 -6.12 7.41
C THR A 84 6.73 -6.35 6.12
N ALA A 85 6.06 -6.87 5.08
CA ALA A 85 6.66 -7.17 3.79
C ALA A 85 7.05 -5.88 3.05
N VAL A 86 7.95 -6.01 2.08
CA VAL A 86 8.31 -4.90 1.18
C VAL A 86 7.20 -4.77 0.15
N VAL A 87 6.72 -3.54 -0.06
CA VAL A 87 5.81 -3.20 -1.14
C VAL A 87 6.59 -2.37 -2.14
N SER A 88 6.86 -2.95 -3.31
CA SER A 88 7.58 -2.31 -4.41
C SER A 88 6.64 -1.75 -5.49
N HIS A 89 5.41 -1.42 -5.12
CA HIS A 89 4.37 -0.97 -6.06
C HIS A 89 3.83 0.40 -5.65
N VAL A 90 3.65 1.27 -6.65
CA VAL A 90 2.93 2.53 -6.55
C VAL A 90 1.79 2.50 -7.57
N ALA A 91 0.59 2.86 -7.15
CA ALA A 91 -0.59 2.89 -8.01
C ALA A 91 -1.03 4.33 -8.27
N VAL A 92 -1.37 4.66 -9.52
CA VAL A 92 -1.88 5.99 -9.89
C VAL A 92 -3.09 5.86 -10.83
N ASP A 93 -4.20 6.50 -10.48
CA ASP A 93 -5.37 6.69 -11.34
C ASP A 93 -5.34 8.10 -11.92
N ILE A 94 -5.03 8.23 -13.22
CA ILE A 94 -4.92 9.52 -13.89
C ILE A 94 -6.22 9.81 -14.64
N GLY A 95 -7.12 10.53 -13.95
CA GLY A 95 -8.38 11.00 -14.53
C GLY A 95 -8.22 12.27 -15.36
N GLY A 96 -9.35 12.79 -15.83
CA GLY A 96 -9.40 14.03 -16.61
C GLY A 96 -9.02 15.29 -15.82
N SER A 97 -9.27 15.30 -14.51
CA SER A 97 -9.04 16.47 -13.64
C SER A 97 -8.07 16.20 -12.50
N LEU A 98 -8.04 14.99 -11.95
CA LEU A 98 -7.16 14.59 -10.86
C LEU A 98 -6.40 13.32 -11.21
N ALA A 99 -5.13 13.27 -10.81
CA ALA A 99 -4.34 12.05 -10.67
C ALA A 99 -4.31 11.65 -9.19
N LYS A 100 -4.82 10.46 -8.86
CA LYS A 100 -4.88 9.93 -7.49
C LYS A 100 -3.79 8.89 -7.32
N LEU A 101 -2.86 9.17 -6.41
CA LEU A 101 -1.70 8.34 -6.12
C LEU A 101 -1.92 7.58 -4.81
N VAL A 102 -1.65 6.28 -4.84
CA VAL A 102 -1.63 5.41 -3.67
C VAL A 102 -0.26 4.75 -3.56
N TYR A 103 0.37 4.86 -2.39
CA TYR A 103 1.65 4.22 -2.13
C TYR A 103 1.78 3.74 -0.69
N PHE A 104 2.57 2.68 -0.50
CA PHE A 104 2.88 2.15 0.82
C PHE A 104 4.14 2.79 1.40
N SER A 105 4.10 3.17 2.68
CA SER A 105 5.27 3.58 3.45
C SER A 105 5.42 2.74 4.70
N LYS A 106 6.64 2.27 4.95
CA LYS A 106 6.96 1.58 6.20
C LYS A 106 7.09 2.59 7.34
N GLU A 107 6.44 2.35 8.46
CA GLU A 107 6.61 3.16 9.67
C GLU A 107 7.74 2.56 10.50
N ILE A 108 8.95 3.08 10.34
CA ILE A 108 10.13 2.61 11.04
C ILE A 108 10.14 3.26 12.43
N GLY A 109 10.00 2.46 13.49
CA GLY A 109 10.12 2.92 14.88
C GLY A 109 8.82 2.97 15.69
N SER A 110 7.66 2.68 15.10
CA SER A 110 6.43 2.38 15.85
C SER A 110 6.56 1.02 16.56
N SER A 111 5.88 0.84 17.70
CA SER A 111 5.82 -0.45 18.41
C SER A 111 5.33 -1.59 17.51
N ASP A 112 4.51 -1.25 16.52
CA ASP A 112 4.00 -2.15 15.49
C ASP A 112 4.82 -2.01 14.20
N ASN A 113 5.52 -3.07 13.80
CA ASN A 113 6.44 -3.15 12.64
C ASN A 113 5.75 -3.09 11.25
N GLY A 114 4.54 -2.53 11.17
CA GLY A 114 3.74 -2.48 9.95
C GLY A 114 4.12 -1.34 8.99
N GLY A 115 3.12 -0.88 8.23
CA GLY A 115 3.22 0.37 7.50
C GLY A 115 1.87 1.02 7.25
N ARG A 116 1.84 1.92 6.28
CA ARG A 116 0.72 2.80 5.98
C ARG A 116 0.48 2.83 4.48
N LEU A 117 -0.78 2.78 4.08
CA LEU A 117 -1.21 3.09 2.72
C LEU A 117 -1.59 4.58 2.70
N ASN A 118 -0.90 5.34 1.86
CA ASN A 118 -1.02 6.79 1.78
C ASN A 118 -1.77 7.18 0.52
N PHE A 119 -2.59 8.23 0.60
CA PHE A 119 -3.39 8.73 -0.52
C PHE A 119 -3.07 10.21 -0.80
N ILE A 120 -2.72 10.52 -2.05
CA ILE A 120 -2.41 11.88 -2.48
C ILE A 120 -3.08 12.14 -3.82
N ASN A 121 -3.73 13.29 -3.97
CA ASN A 121 -4.26 13.75 -5.24
C ASN A 121 -3.40 14.88 -5.81
N PHE A 122 -3.22 14.85 -7.11
CA PHE A 122 -2.57 15.90 -7.89
C PHE A 122 -3.57 16.38 -8.94
N GLU A 123 -3.60 17.68 -9.22
CA GLU A 123 -4.30 18.18 -10.41
C GLU A 123 -3.67 17.59 -11.67
N THR A 124 -4.47 17.07 -12.60
CA THR A 124 -3.95 16.44 -13.84
C THR A 124 -3.15 17.43 -14.70
N ASP A 125 -3.49 18.72 -14.64
CA ASP A 125 -2.74 19.78 -15.32
C ASP A 125 -1.35 20.02 -14.70
N ARG A 126 -1.12 19.51 -13.49
CA ARG A 126 0.16 19.54 -12.75
C ARG A 126 0.77 18.13 -12.64
N ILE A 127 0.55 17.25 -13.62
CA ILE A 127 1.01 15.85 -13.57
C ILE A 127 2.51 15.70 -13.27
N ASP A 128 3.32 16.67 -13.67
CA ASP A 128 4.76 16.67 -13.42
C ASP A 128 5.08 16.62 -11.91
N LEU A 129 4.26 17.24 -11.07
CA LEU A 129 4.39 17.15 -9.60
C LEU A 129 4.16 15.72 -9.11
N CYS A 130 3.23 14.98 -9.72
CA CYS A 130 2.98 13.57 -9.41
C CYS A 130 4.19 12.71 -9.82
N ILE A 131 4.71 12.93 -11.03
CA ILE A 131 5.87 12.21 -11.57
C ILE A 131 7.11 12.47 -10.71
N GLU A 132 7.36 13.72 -10.33
CA GLU A 132 8.44 14.08 -9.41
C GLU A 132 8.30 13.36 -8.06
N PHE A 133 7.09 13.33 -7.51
CA PHE A 133 6.85 12.64 -6.23
C PHE A 133 7.08 11.12 -6.33
N ILE A 134 6.67 10.48 -7.44
CA ILE A 134 6.95 9.05 -7.68
C ILE A 134 8.46 8.82 -7.80
N LYS A 135 9.19 9.74 -8.42
CA LYS A 135 10.65 9.68 -8.48
C LYS A 135 11.29 9.77 -7.09
N GLU A 136 10.81 10.66 -6.23
CA GLU A 136 11.26 10.73 -4.83
C GLU A 136 10.92 9.45 -4.04
N LEU A 137 9.78 8.81 -4.31
CA LEU A 137 9.43 7.50 -3.73
C LEU A 137 10.41 6.42 -4.16
N LYS A 138 10.78 6.38 -5.45
CA LYS A 138 11.77 5.45 -6.00
C LYS A 138 13.13 5.63 -5.33
N GLU A 139 13.64 6.86 -5.25
CA GLU A 139 14.92 7.15 -4.62
C GLU A 139 14.95 6.72 -3.15
N ARG A 140 13.85 6.96 -2.40
CA ARG A 140 13.72 6.48 -1.01
C ARG A 140 13.66 4.96 -0.92
N HIS A 141 12.97 4.29 -1.84
CA HIS A 141 12.90 2.83 -1.88
C HIS A 141 14.29 2.22 -2.12
N GLU A 142 15.05 2.76 -3.07
CA GLU A 142 16.43 2.32 -3.37
C GLU A 142 17.37 2.52 -2.17
N GLN A 143 17.27 3.64 -1.47
CA GLN A 143 18.06 3.92 -0.25
C GLN A 143 17.73 2.95 0.89
N ASN A 144 16.45 2.63 1.08
CA ASN A 144 16.00 1.78 2.18
C ASN A 144 16.29 0.28 1.96
N TYR A 145 16.46 -0.15 0.70
CA TYR A 145 16.58 -1.57 0.32
C TYR A 145 17.83 -1.87 -0.51
N ALA A 146 18.94 -1.15 -0.26
CA ALA A 146 20.18 -1.16 -1.05
C ALA A 146 20.83 -2.52 -1.38
N THR A 147 20.46 -3.62 -0.70
CA THR A 147 21.07 -4.94 -0.91
C THR A 147 20.29 -5.87 -1.86
N ASN A 148 18.99 -5.64 -2.06
CA ASN A 148 18.16 -6.31 -3.07
C ASN A 148 16.81 -5.58 -3.23
N PRO A 149 16.79 -4.35 -3.76
CA PRO A 149 15.54 -3.65 -3.99
C PRO A 149 14.92 -4.29 -5.23
N GLY A 150 13.82 -5.03 -5.07
CA GLY A 150 12.96 -5.28 -6.23
C GLY A 150 12.66 -3.93 -6.90
N GLU A 151 12.68 -3.88 -8.23
CA GLU A 151 12.44 -2.62 -8.95
C GLU A 151 11.06 -2.06 -8.56
N LEU A 152 11.00 -0.76 -8.23
CA LEU A 152 9.72 -0.12 -7.98
C LEU A 152 8.89 -0.13 -9.27
N CYS A 153 7.71 -0.72 -9.22
CA CYS A 153 6.78 -0.78 -10.34
C CYS A 153 5.66 0.24 -10.17
N VAL A 154 5.32 0.97 -11.23
CA VAL A 154 4.18 1.87 -11.25
C VAL A 154 3.03 1.20 -12.00
N MET A 155 1.89 1.06 -11.33
CA MET A 155 0.63 0.64 -11.94
C MET A 155 -0.21 1.89 -12.20
N ALA A 156 -0.48 2.19 -13.46
CA ALA A 156 -1.23 3.36 -13.89
C ALA A 156 -2.57 2.94 -14.49
N THR A 157 -3.64 3.59 -14.09
CA THR A 157 -4.98 3.40 -14.64
C THR A 157 -5.64 4.74 -14.99
N GLY A 158 -6.84 4.70 -15.54
CA GLY A 158 -7.57 5.86 -16.04
C GLY A 158 -7.11 6.30 -17.44
N GLY A 159 -7.91 7.16 -18.09
CA GLY A 159 -7.60 7.65 -19.44
C GLY A 159 -6.23 8.34 -19.56
N GLY A 160 -5.75 8.96 -18.48
CA GLY A 160 -4.44 9.61 -18.42
C GLY A 160 -3.27 8.63 -18.40
N ALA A 161 -3.45 7.37 -17.97
CA ALA A 161 -2.39 6.36 -18.02
C ALA A 161 -1.93 6.06 -19.46
N PHE A 162 -2.81 6.27 -20.46
CA PHE A 162 -2.44 6.22 -21.87
C PHE A 162 -1.79 7.52 -22.34
N LYS A 163 -2.38 8.66 -21.97
CA LYS A 163 -1.95 10.00 -22.42
C LYS A 163 -0.54 10.34 -21.95
N TYR A 164 -0.20 10.00 -20.71
CA TYR A 164 1.07 10.36 -20.06
C TYR A 164 2.08 9.21 -19.98
N TYR A 165 1.79 8.08 -20.64
CA TYR A 165 2.60 6.86 -20.55
C TYR A 165 4.08 7.09 -20.88
N ASP A 166 4.37 7.65 -22.07
CA ASP A 166 5.75 7.86 -22.51
C ASP A 166 6.47 8.86 -21.60
N HIS A 167 5.78 9.91 -21.15
CA HIS A 167 6.36 10.91 -20.25
C HIS A 167 6.76 10.29 -18.90
N MET A 168 5.87 9.49 -18.29
CA MET A 168 6.17 8.79 -17.05
C MET A 168 7.32 7.79 -17.22
N ARG A 169 7.32 7.02 -18.31
CA ARG A 169 8.37 6.04 -18.60
C ARG A 169 9.74 6.71 -18.77
N GLU A 170 9.80 7.81 -19.52
CA GLU A 170 11.03 8.57 -19.76
C GLU A 170 11.54 9.25 -18.49
N ALA A 171 10.65 9.86 -17.69
CA ALA A 171 11.04 10.60 -16.49
C ALA A 171 11.46 9.69 -15.33
N LEU A 172 10.77 8.56 -15.14
CA LEU A 172 11.00 7.65 -14.01
C LEU A 172 12.06 6.58 -14.32
N GLY A 173 12.19 6.19 -15.59
CA GLY A 173 13.10 5.11 -16.01
C GLY A 173 12.81 3.78 -15.29
N ILE A 174 11.53 3.47 -15.06
CA ILE A 174 11.05 2.22 -14.45
C ILE A 174 9.91 1.61 -15.27
N ASN A 175 9.55 0.38 -14.94
CA ASN A 175 8.38 -0.27 -15.52
C ASN A 175 7.07 0.45 -15.11
N VAL A 176 6.35 0.96 -16.12
CA VAL A 176 4.99 1.50 -15.99
C VAL A 176 4.04 0.50 -16.64
N LEU A 177 3.18 -0.09 -15.83
CA LEU A 177 2.13 -1.01 -16.24
C LEU A 177 0.81 -0.26 -16.34
N ARG A 178 0.06 -0.50 -17.41
CA ARG A 178 -1.28 0.09 -17.58
C ARG A 178 -2.33 -0.95 -17.26
N GLU A 179 -3.27 -0.57 -16.41
CA GLU A 179 -4.38 -1.42 -15.99
C GLU A 179 -5.71 -0.83 -16.47
N ASP A 180 -6.75 -1.66 -16.60
CA ASP A 180 -8.09 -1.22 -16.99
C ASP A 180 -8.76 -0.42 -15.86
N GLU A 181 -9.31 0.74 -16.20
CA GLU A 181 -9.92 1.66 -15.22
C GLU A 181 -11.10 1.03 -14.49
N MET A 182 -11.97 0.33 -15.21
CA MET A 182 -13.17 -0.24 -14.62
C MET A 182 -12.82 -1.46 -13.76
N GLU A 183 -11.88 -2.29 -14.20
CA GLU A 183 -11.38 -3.40 -13.39
C GLU A 183 -10.69 -2.94 -12.10
N CYS A 184 -9.78 -1.95 -12.17
CA CYS A 184 -9.15 -1.37 -10.99
C CYS A 184 -10.17 -0.79 -10.01
N LEU A 185 -11.18 -0.09 -10.53
CA LEU A 185 -12.24 0.51 -9.72
C LEU A 185 -13.04 -0.54 -8.95
N ILE A 186 -13.44 -1.63 -9.60
CA ILE A 186 -14.20 -2.71 -8.94
C ILE A 186 -13.31 -3.46 -7.94
N ILE A 187 -12.08 -3.82 -8.32
CA ILE A 187 -11.16 -4.55 -7.43
C ILE A 187 -10.85 -3.71 -6.17
N GLY A 188 -10.55 -2.43 -6.35
CA GLY A 188 -10.26 -1.52 -5.24
C GLY A 188 -11.47 -1.33 -4.32
N LEU A 189 -12.65 -1.11 -4.90
CA LEU A 189 -13.89 -0.95 -4.14
C LEU A 189 -14.25 -2.21 -3.35
N ASP A 190 -14.17 -3.39 -3.97
CA ASP A 190 -14.43 -4.65 -3.28
C ASP A 190 -13.50 -4.81 -2.07
N TRP A 191 -12.21 -4.50 -2.23
CA TRP A 191 -11.24 -4.54 -1.13
C TRP A 191 -11.61 -3.59 0.01
N PHE A 192 -12.04 -2.36 -0.31
CA PHE A 192 -12.51 -1.41 0.71
C PHE A 192 -13.73 -1.92 1.48
N ILE A 193 -14.72 -2.49 0.78
CA ILE A 193 -15.95 -2.99 1.43
C ILE A 193 -15.66 -4.25 2.27
N THR A 194 -14.77 -5.13 1.83
CA THR A 194 -14.56 -6.43 2.50
C THR A 194 -13.46 -6.43 3.54
N GLU A 195 -12.47 -5.52 3.45
CA GLU A 195 -11.28 -5.55 4.29
C GLU A 195 -11.08 -4.35 5.21
N ILE A 196 -11.65 -3.17 4.90
CA ILE A 196 -11.33 -1.92 5.62
C ILE A 196 -12.49 -1.48 6.53
N PRO A 197 -12.30 -1.53 7.86
CA PRO A 197 -13.32 -1.05 8.80
C PRO A 197 -13.55 0.45 8.69
N ASN A 198 -14.77 0.89 9.04
CA ASN A 198 -15.18 2.30 9.06
C ASN A 198 -15.02 3.04 7.73
N GLU A 199 -15.00 2.33 6.60
CA GLU A 199 -14.92 2.93 5.27
C GLU A 199 -16.31 3.20 4.68
N VAL A 200 -17.19 2.20 4.71
CA VAL A 200 -18.52 2.28 4.10
C VAL A 200 -19.49 2.84 5.13
N PHE A 201 -20.22 3.91 4.79
CA PHE A 201 -21.20 4.51 5.67
C PHE A 201 -22.47 4.91 4.94
N SER A 202 -23.57 4.99 5.70
CA SER A 202 -24.78 5.67 5.29
C SER A 202 -24.93 6.97 6.07
N TYR A 203 -25.49 7.98 5.41
CA TYR A 203 -25.70 9.30 6.01
C TYR A 203 -27.13 9.77 5.77
N CYS A 204 -27.71 10.36 6.81
CA CYS A 204 -28.99 11.04 6.78
C CYS A 204 -28.86 12.28 7.66
N GLU A 205 -29.40 13.43 7.25
CA GLU A 205 -29.27 14.69 8.00
C GLU A 205 -29.77 14.60 9.45
N ALA A 206 -30.70 13.67 9.75
CA ALA A 206 -31.30 13.50 11.06
C ALA A 206 -30.46 12.63 12.02
N LEU A 207 -29.46 11.89 11.53
CA LEU A 207 -28.73 10.89 12.31
C LEU A 207 -27.21 11.04 12.08
N PRO A 208 -26.37 10.66 13.07
CA PRO A 208 -24.94 10.53 12.82
C PRO A 208 -24.69 9.47 11.73
N PRO A 209 -23.56 9.55 10.99
CA PRO A 209 -23.18 8.53 10.04
C PRO A 209 -23.17 7.13 10.67
N GLU A 210 -23.76 6.16 9.98
CA GLU A 210 -23.75 4.75 10.38
C GLU A 210 -22.74 4.01 9.50
N PHE A 211 -21.66 3.52 10.10
CA PHE A 211 -20.63 2.75 9.43
C PHE A 211 -21.01 1.28 9.36
N LEU A 212 -20.78 0.68 8.19
CA LEU A 212 -20.96 -0.74 7.96
C LEU A 212 -19.63 -1.46 8.19
N GLU A 213 -19.67 -2.51 9.01
CA GLU A 213 -18.52 -3.38 9.20
C GLU A 213 -18.20 -4.17 7.92
N PRO A 214 -16.93 -4.50 7.68
CA PRO A 214 -16.53 -5.26 6.51
C PRO A 214 -17.23 -6.62 6.44
N ARG A 215 -17.73 -6.98 5.26
CA ARG A 215 -18.47 -8.24 5.04
C ARG A 215 -18.14 -8.85 3.69
N PRO A 216 -18.08 -10.20 3.57
CA PRO A 216 -17.72 -10.86 2.32
C PRO A 216 -18.86 -10.92 1.30
N ASP A 217 -20.12 -10.81 1.74
CA ASP A 217 -21.30 -10.89 0.88
C ASP A 217 -21.81 -9.50 0.51
N VAL A 218 -21.17 -8.90 -0.50
CA VAL A 218 -21.42 -7.50 -0.92
C VAL A 218 -22.27 -7.40 -2.17
N TYR A 219 -22.42 -8.48 -2.94
CA TYR A 219 -23.07 -8.46 -4.25
C TYR A 219 -24.54 -8.85 -4.17
N PRO A 220 -25.37 -8.38 -5.13
CA PRO A 220 -25.05 -7.40 -6.16
C PRO A 220 -25.07 -5.96 -5.61
N TYR A 221 -24.34 -5.06 -6.26
CA TYR A 221 -24.44 -3.62 -5.99
C TYR A 221 -24.38 -2.80 -7.29
N LEU A 222 -24.86 -1.56 -7.19
CA LEU A 222 -24.73 -0.55 -8.24
C LEU A 222 -23.68 0.46 -7.81
N LEU A 223 -22.57 0.51 -8.54
CA LEU A 223 -21.56 1.54 -8.36
C LEU A 223 -21.92 2.76 -9.22
N VAL A 224 -22.04 3.93 -8.58
CA VAL A 224 -22.17 5.21 -9.27
C VAL A 224 -20.89 6.00 -9.04
N ASN A 225 -19.98 5.96 -10.01
CA ASN A 225 -18.73 6.70 -9.95
C ASN A 225 -18.93 8.11 -10.53
N ILE A 226 -18.62 9.14 -9.75
CA ILE A 226 -18.82 10.55 -10.10
C ILE A 226 -17.45 11.22 -10.19
N GLY A 227 -17.01 11.52 -11.42
CA GLY A 227 -15.79 12.27 -11.73
C GLY A 227 -16.09 13.40 -12.71
N SER A 228 -15.23 13.60 -13.71
CA SER A 228 -15.52 14.56 -14.81
C SER A 228 -16.80 14.21 -15.59
N GLY A 229 -17.26 12.96 -15.51
CA GLY A 229 -18.58 12.50 -15.91
C GLY A 229 -19.15 11.53 -14.88
N VAL A 230 -20.28 10.89 -15.20
CA VAL A 230 -20.89 9.88 -14.32
C VAL A 230 -20.87 8.52 -15.01
N SER A 231 -20.42 7.49 -14.28
CA SER A 231 -20.47 6.09 -14.73
C SER A 231 -21.32 5.28 -13.75
N MET A 232 -22.30 4.55 -14.27
CA MET A 232 -23.09 3.60 -13.49
C MET A 232 -22.68 2.20 -13.90
N VAL A 233 -22.34 1.36 -12.93
CA VAL A 233 -21.85 0.00 -13.18
C VAL A 233 -22.60 -0.96 -12.29
N LYS A 234 -23.29 -1.91 -12.90
CA LYS A 234 -23.88 -3.04 -12.20
C LYS A 234 -22.80 -4.07 -11.92
N VAL A 235 -22.60 -4.41 -10.65
CA VAL A 235 -21.65 -5.43 -10.21
C VAL A 235 -22.43 -6.62 -9.65
N SER A 236 -22.29 -7.77 -10.30
CA SER A 236 -23.06 -8.98 -9.98
C SER A 236 -22.25 -10.03 -9.20
N GLY A 237 -20.93 -9.87 -9.15
CA GLY A 237 -20.01 -10.77 -8.45
C GLY A 237 -18.55 -10.35 -8.68
N PRO A 238 -17.59 -11.10 -8.10
CA PRO A 238 -16.16 -10.80 -8.27
C PRO A 238 -15.77 -10.78 -9.75
N ARG A 239 -15.24 -9.64 -10.21
CA ARG A 239 -14.88 -9.39 -11.62
C ARG A 239 -16.03 -9.61 -12.62
N GLN A 240 -17.29 -9.53 -12.16
CA GLN A 240 -18.49 -9.65 -12.99
C GLN A 240 -19.27 -8.35 -12.96
N PHE A 241 -19.03 -7.49 -13.96
CA PHE A 241 -19.61 -6.16 -14.03
C PHE A 241 -20.06 -5.77 -15.43
N GLN A 242 -21.03 -4.86 -15.50
CA GLN A 242 -21.54 -4.27 -16.73
C GLN A 242 -21.80 -2.78 -16.53
N ARG A 243 -21.28 -1.96 -17.44
CA ARG A 243 -21.59 -0.53 -17.54
C ARG A 243 -22.90 -0.31 -18.30
#